data_AF-A0A962AE30-F1
#
_entry.id   AF-A0A962AE30-F1
#
_cell.length_a   1.000
_cell.length_b   1.000
_cell.length_c   1.000
_cell.angle_alpha   90.00
_cell.angle_beta   90.00
_cell.angle_gamma   90.00
#
_symmetry.space_group_name_H-M   'P 1'
#
loop_
_entity.id
_entity.type
_entity.pdbx_description
1 polymer ?
#
loop_
_entity_poly.entity_id
_entity_poly.type
_entity_poly.pdbx_seq_one_letter_code
_entity_poly.pdbx_strand_id
1 'polypeptide(L)'
;MSGPIDLSGVAPGPGEDLFATLADNISQLAWMADSSGSIFWYNKRWFDYTGTTLDEMQGWGWTKVHHPDHVERVVERIRNSFESGEPWEDTFPLRSAGGEFRWFLSRALPIRDEGGDIVRWFGTNTDITEQQLIEERLRESEATFRAMFNTSSLGKAQVDVGSFRFTRVNEALCRMLGARATELLAITLPEVLHPAGRAPLEAALGRLASGEIAAFEIETRLAAGDRDRAWAQITLNTIPDERGMPYRLAAVLVDVTERKLAEQRNLVLMREVNHRAKNLLAVVQGIARQTAGSEDFEARFLERVGALAAAHDVIVDNEWQGATLESLIRSQTGLFTTPQSRRVALSGPEVLVSADASQMLAMAIYELATNAVKYGALSADAGRVTIDWTTAGEKGAETFTLQWRETGGPPAQKPQKSGFGSVVTRKLVASMFSARVDPQYLPEGFAWKFQCPLAKIVGRETASDLDAAAS
;
A
#
# COMPACT_ATOMS: atom_id res chain seq x y z
N MET A 1 -18.90 -64.50 -4.61
CA MET A 1 -19.62 -65.77 -4.41
C MET A 1 -19.15 -66.38 -3.11
N SER A 2 -19.91 -66.17 -2.03
CA SER A 2 -19.75 -66.88 -0.78
C SER A 2 -21.04 -67.66 -0.58
N GLY A 3 -20.94 -68.98 -0.50
CA GLY A 3 -22.08 -69.90 -0.46
C GLY A 3 -22.91 -69.77 0.82
N PRO A 4 -24.14 -70.31 0.82
CA PRO A 4 -25.04 -70.22 1.96
C PRO A 4 -24.50 -71.06 3.13
N ILE A 5 -24.60 -70.51 4.33
CA ILE A 5 -24.27 -71.20 5.59
C ILE A 5 -25.40 -72.19 5.89
N ASP A 6 -25.06 -73.46 6.00
CA ASP A 6 -25.95 -74.56 6.40
C ASP A 6 -26.23 -74.48 7.91
N LEU A 7 -27.52 -74.31 8.27
CA LEU A 7 -28.01 -74.23 9.66
C LEU A 7 -28.77 -75.49 10.09
N SER A 8 -28.54 -76.65 9.46
CA SER A 8 -29.25 -77.90 9.76
C SER A 8 -28.90 -78.60 11.10
N GLY A 9 -28.28 -77.89 12.05
CA GLY A 9 -27.77 -78.45 13.31
C GLY A 9 -28.07 -77.69 14.60
N VAL A 10 -29.03 -76.77 14.64
CA VAL A 10 -29.35 -76.01 15.86
C VAL A 10 -30.62 -76.56 16.52
N ALA A 11 -30.49 -77.04 17.76
CA ALA A 11 -31.58 -77.53 18.60
C ALA A 11 -32.67 -76.44 18.83
N PRO A 12 -33.94 -76.81 19.03
CA PRO A 12 -34.99 -75.81 19.25
C PRO A 12 -34.99 -75.29 20.70
N GLY A 13 -34.68 -74.00 20.86
CA GLY A 13 -34.89 -73.15 22.06
C GLY A 13 -33.70 -72.22 22.36
N PRO A 14 -33.84 -70.98 22.90
CA PRO A 14 -34.97 -70.05 23.08
C PRO A 14 -34.84 -68.82 22.13
N GLY A 15 -35.75 -68.65 21.17
CA GLY A 15 -35.61 -67.64 20.11
C GLY A 15 -35.80 -66.17 20.56
N GLU A 16 -36.58 -65.93 21.61
CA GLU A 16 -36.90 -64.58 22.10
C GLU A 16 -35.82 -64.03 23.05
N ASP A 17 -35.28 -64.86 23.94
CA ASP A 17 -34.27 -64.44 24.93
C ASP A 17 -32.93 -64.03 24.29
N LEU A 18 -32.51 -64.74 23.24
CA LEU A 18 -31.29 -64.41 22.52
C LEU A 18 -31.44 -63.10 21.74
N PHE A 19 -32.60 -62.86 21.12
CA PHE A 19 -32.89 -61.62 20.40
C PHE A 19 -32.88 -60.41 21.34
N ALA A 20 -33.60 -60.49 22.47
CA ALA A 20 -33.64 -59.42 23.45
C ALA A 20 -32.24 -59.11 23.99
N THR A 21 -31.46 -60.15 24.29
CA THR A 21 -30.07 -60.00 24.75
C THR A 21 -29.20 -59.29 23.71
N LEU A 22 -29.27 -59.68 22.44
CA LEU A 22 -28.49 -59.04 21.38
C LEU A 22 -28.89 -57.58 21.17
N ALA A 23 -30.19 -57.30 21.13
CA ALA A 23 -30.71 -55.96 20.91
C ALA A 23 -30.51 -55.02 22.12
N ASP A 24 -30.38 -55.55 23.34
CA ASP A 24 -30.01 -54.76 24.53
C ASP A 24 -28.51 -54.42 24.58
N ASN A 25 -27.67 -55.18 23.88
CA ASN A 25 -26.22 -54.97 23.85
C ASN A 25 -25.73 -54.09 22.69
N ILE A 26 -26.61 -53.64 21.78
CA ILE A 26 -26.21 -52.71 20.71
C ILE A 26 -26.01 -51.29 21.25
N SER A 27 -25.23 -50.50 20.49
CA SER A 27 -24.94 -49.10 20.84
C SER A 27 -26.15 -48.15 20.69
N GLN A 28 -27.16 -48.58 19.95
CA GLN A 28 -28.31 -47.77 19.53
C GLN A 28 -29.53 -48.02 20.41
N LEU A 29 -30.46 -47.05 20.43
CA LEU A 29 -31.81 -47.31 20.92
C LEU A 29 -32.55 -48.08 19.83
N ALA A 30 -33.25 -49.16 20.16
CA ALA A 30 -33.98 -49.95 19.18
C ALA A 30 -35.45 -50.14 19.57
N TRP A 31 -36.28 -50.32 18.56
CA TRP A 31 -37.71 -50.56 18.70
C TRP A 31 -38.23 -51.46 17.60
N MET A 32 -39.36 -52.12 17.86
CA MET A 32 -40.10 -52.90 16.87
C MET A 32 -41.55 -52.48 16.82
N ALA A 33 -42.07 -52.39 15.59
CA ALA A 33 -43.49 -52.20 15.34
C ALA A 33 -44.09 -53.40 14.61
N ASP A 34 -45.38 -53.61 14.79
CA ASP A 34 -46.14 -54.57 13.99
C ASP A 34 -46.31 -54.07 12.54
N SER A 35 -46.97 -54.86 11.69
CA SER A 35 -47.22 -54.51 10.29
C SER A 35 -48.05 -53.23 10.10
N SER A 36 -48.78 -52.79 11.12
CA SER A 36 -49.55 -51.54 11.11
C SER A 36 -48.75 -50.31 11.54
N GLY A 37 -47.51 -50.50 12.02
CA GLY A 37 -46.66 -49.44 12.55
C GLY A 37 -46.88 -49.14 14.04
N SER A 38 -47.63 -49.97 14.76
CA SER A 38 -47.78 -49.84 16.21
C SER A 38 -46.56 -50.41 16.92
N ILE A 39 -45.80 -49.55 17.61
CA ILE A 39 -44.59 -49.94 18.33
C ILE A 39 -44.97 -50.73 19.57
N PHE A 40 -44.50 -51.97 19.67
CA PHE A 40 -44.82 -52.89 20.76
C PHE A 40 -43.61 -53.25 21.63
N TRP A 41 -42.39 -52.93 21.19
CA TRP A 41 -41.17 -53.29 21.89
C TRP A 41 -40.10 -52.22 21.72
N TYR A 42 -39.32 -52.03 22.79
CA TYR A 42 -38.13 -51.19 22.84
C TYR A 42 -37.01 -51.97 23.56
N ASN A 43 -35.76 -51.75 23.18
CA ASN A 43 -34.62 -52.29 23.92
C ASN A 43 -34.45 -51.59 25.26
N LYS A 44 -33.76 -52.24 26.20
CA LYS A 44 -33.47 -51.69 27.54
C LYS A 44 -32.86 -50.29 27.47
N ARG A 45 -31.99 -50.07 26.49
CA ARG A 45 -31.28 -48.80 26.30
C ARG A 45 -32.20 -47.62 25.99
N TRP A 46 -33.34 -47.84 25.32
CA TRP A 46 -34.37 -46.81 25.13
C TRP A 46 -34.88 -46.28 26.48
N PHE A 47 -35.23 -47.20 27.39
CA PHE A 47 -35.73 -46.85 28.72
C PHE A 47 -34.63 -46.21 29.58
N ASP A 48 -33.41 -46.76 29.55
CA ASP A 48 -32.26 -46.19 30.25
C ASP A 48 -31.96 -44.75 29.79
N TYR A 49 -32.11 -44.46 28.48
CA TYR A 49 -31.88 -43.13 27.93
C TYR A 49 -33.03 -42.15 28.21
N THR A 50 -34.27 -42.55 27.93
CA THR A 50 -35.45 -41.65 28.00
C THR A 50 -36.06 -41.54 29.39
N GLY A 51 -35.77 -42.49 30.29
CA GLY A 51 -36.39 -42.59 31.61
C GLY A 51 -37.86 -43.00 31.58
N THR A 52 -38.35 -43.46 30.44
CA THR A 52 -39.75 -43.85 30.25
C THR A 52 -39.99 -45.30 30.66
N THR A 53 -41.27 -45.66 30.79
CA THR A 53 -41.72 -47.04 31.00
C THR A 53 -42.43 -47.58 29.75
N LEU A 54 -42.55 -48.89 29.63
CA LEU A 54 -43.27 -49.52 28.52
C LEU A 54 -44.72 -49.02 28.44
N ASP A 55 -45.41 -48.86 29.58
CA ASP A 55 -46.78 -48.36 29.65
C ASP A 55 -46.91 -46.92 29.12
N GLU A 56 -45.92 -46.06 29.38
CA GLU A 56 -45.91 -44.69 28.87
C GLU A 56 -45.66 -44.62 27.36
N MET A 57 -44.99 -45.62 26.80
CA MET A 57 -44.57 -45.74 25.41
C MET A 57 -45.58 -46.49 24.51
N GLN A 58 -46.65 -47.06 25.07
CA GLN A 58 -47.68 -47.74 24.28
C GLN A 58 -48.31 -46.81 23.22
N GLY A 59 -48.59 -47.38 22.04
CA GLY A 59 -49.16 -46.65 20.91
C GLY A 59 -48.26 -45.52 20.43
N TRP A 60 -48.72 -44.27 20.57
CA TRP A 60 -47.98 -43.06 20.18
C TRP A 60 -47.19 -42.43 21.33
N GLY A 61 -46.94 -43.18 22.42
CA GLY A 61 -46.27 -42.68 23.62
C GLY A 61 -44.88 -42.09 23.38
N TRP A 62 -44.16 -42.58 22.37
CA TRP A 62 -42.86 -42.06 21.96
C TRP A 62 -42.86 -40.59 21.52
N THR A 63 -44.00 -40.06 21.08
CA THR A 63 -44.12 -38.64 20.70
C THR A 63 -43.80 -37.71 21.88
N LYS A 64 -43.98 -38.18 23.12
CA LYS A 64 -43.70 -37.42 24.35
C LYS A 64 -42.22 -37.14 24.60
N VAL A 65 -41.33 -37.96 24.01
CA VAL A 65 -39.87 -37.83 24.13
C VAL A 65 -39.23 -37.20 22.90
N HIS A 66 -40.03 -36.86 21.89
CA HIS A 66 -39.54 -36.12 20.73
C HIS A 66 -39.62 -34.61 20.99
N HIS A 67 -38.72 -33.85 20.37
CA HIS A 67 -38.79 -32.39 20.44
C HIS A 67 -40.08 -31.87 19.77
N PRO A 68 -40.84 -30.96 20.41
CA PRO A 68 -42.14 -30.48 19.91
C PRO A 68 -42.11 -30.04 18.44
N ASP A 69 -41.10 -29.27 18.05
CA ASP A 69 -40.95 -28.74 16.68
C ASP A 69 -40.74 -29.80 15.60
N HIS A 70 -40.39 -31.04 15.99
CA HIS A 70 -40.09 -32.13 15.06
C HIS A 70 -41.15 -33.23 15.03
N VAL A 71 -42.04 -33.30 16.04
CA VAL A 71 -42.97 -34.43 16.20
C VAL A 71 -43.91 -34.58 15.01
N GLU A 72 -44.53 -33.49 14.55
CA GLU A 72 -45.51 -33.53 13.46
C GLU A 72 -44.90 -34.10 12.17
N ARG A 73 -43.75 -33.57 11.78
CA ARG A 73 -42.97 -34.02 10.63
C ARG A 73 -42.56 -35.50 10.75
N VAL A 74 -42.10 -35.92 11.93
CA VAL A 74 -41.66 -37.30 12.17
C VAL A 74 -42.85 -38.26 12.05
N VAL A 75 -43.99 -37.92 12.65
CA VAL A 75 -45.23 -38.70 12.58
C VAL A 75 -45.73 -38.84 11.15
N GLU A 76 -45.70 -37.76 10.37
CA GLU A 76 -46.10 -37.80 8.95
C GLU A 76 -45.17 -38.71 8.14
N ARG A 77 -43.85 -38.52 8.26
CA ARG A 77 -42.86 -39.28 7.47
C ARG A 77 -42.84 -40.76 7.83
N ILE A 78 -42.96 -41.11 9.12
CA ILE A 78 -42.97 -42.51 9.54
C ILE A 78 -44.28 -43.21 9.12
N ARG A 79 -45.43 -42.51 9.17
CA ARG A 79 -46.71 -43.04 8.67
C ARG A 79 -46.64 -43.35 7.18
N ASN A 80 -46.13 -42.43 6.37
CA ASN A 80 -45.98 -42.65 4.94
C ASN A 80 -45.06 -43.84 4.64
N SER A 81 -44.01 -44.05 5.44
CA SER A 81 -43.13 -45.22 5.31
C SER A 81 -43.87 -46.53 5.66
N PHE A 82 -44.64 -46.54 6.74
CA PHE A 82 -45.45 -47.71 7.11
C PHE A 82 -46.49 -48.07 6.04
N GLU A 83 -47.12 -47.09 5.40
CA GLU A 83 -48.09 -47.30 4.32
C GLU A 83 -47.46 -47.74 3.00
N SER A 84 -46.30 -47.17 2.64
CA SER A 84 -45.60 -47.50 1.40
C SER A 84 -44.75 -48.77 1.48
N GLY A 85 -44.34 -49.16 2.68
CA GLY A 85 -43.41 -50.27 2.89
C GLY A 85 -41.96 -49.96 2.54
N GLU A 86 -41.63 -48.70 2.31
CA GLU A 86 -40.27 -48.22 2.03
C GLU A 86 -39.49 -47.95 3.32
N PRO A 87 -38.16 -48.17 3.36
CA PRO A 87 -37.31 -47.75 4.48
C PRO A 87 -37.52 -46.30 4.91
N TRP A 88 -37.55 -46.08 6.23
CA TRP A 88 -37.61 -44.74 6.81
C TRP A 88 -36.24 -44.31 7.30
N GLU A 89 -35.88 -43.05 7.04
CA GLU A 89 -34.73 -42.39 7.64
C GLU A 89 -35.08 -40.94 8.00
N ASP A 90 -34.81 -40.56 9.25
CA ASP A 90 -34.97 -39.19 9.72
C ASP A 90 -34.01 -38.84 10.85
N THR A 91 -33.75 -37.55 11.04
CA THR A 91 -32.92 -37.00 12.11
C THR A 91 -33.75 -36.04 12.96
N PHE A 92 -33.75 -36.23 14.28
CA PHE A 92 -34.50 -35.38 15.21
C PHE A 92 -33.98 -35.49 16.64
N PRO A 93 -34.31 -34.52 17.52
CA PRO A 93 -33.90 -34.58 18.91
C PRO A 93 -34.83 -35.47 19.74
N LEU A 94 -34.24 -36.38 20.51
CA LEU A 94 -34.91 -37.15 21.56
C LEU A 94 -34.53 -36.61 22.94
N ARG A 95 -35.49 -36.61 23.87
CA ARG A 95 -35.33 -36.17 25.24
C ARG A 95 -34.79 -37.31 26.11
N SER A 96 -33.70 -37.04 26.80
CA SER A 96 -33.16 -37.92 27.84
C SER A 96 -33.99 -37.88 29.13
N ALA A 97 -33.75 -38.82 30.04
CA ALA A 97 -34.33 -38.84 31.39
C ALA A 97 -34.05 -37.56 32.19
N GLY A 98 -32.91 -36.90 31.93
CA GLY A 98 -32.53 -35.63 32.54
C GLY A 98 -33.19 -34.40 31.91
N GLY A 99 -33.99 -34.57 30.84
CA GLY A 99 -34.67 -33.49 30.13
C GLY A 99 -33.88 -32.84 29.00
N GLU A 100 -32.60 -33.18 28.82
CA GLU A 100 -31.78 -32.69 27.70
C GLU A 100 -32.17 -33.37 26.40
N PHE A 101 -32.17 -32.61 25.30
CA PHE A 101 -32.38 -33.15 23.95
C PHE A 101 -31.05 -33.46 23.28
N ARG A 102 -30.95 -34.64 22.67
CA ARG A 102 -29.82 -35.06 21.83
C ARG A 102 -30.29 -35.47 20.46
N TRP A 103 -29.45 -35.26 19.45
CA TRP A 103 -29.78 -35.57 18.07
C TRP A 103 -29.60 -37.05 17.79
N PHE A 104 -30.64 -37.68 17.26
CA PHE A 104 -30.60 -39.06 16.82
C PHE A 104 -30.84 -39.16 15.31
N LEU A 105 -30.07 -40.03 14.65
CA LEU A 105 -30.38 -40.57 13.34
C LEU A 105 -31.24 -41.83 13.53
N SER A 106 -32.48 -41.74 13.11
CA SER A 106 -33.47 -42.80 13.20
C SER A 106 -33.67 -43.47 11.86
N ARG A 107 -33.56 -44.79 11.83
CA ARG A 107 -33.79 -45.62 10.63
C ARG A 107 -34.76 -46.73 10.97
N ALA A 108 -35.74 -46.98 10.11
CA ALA A 108 -36.62 -48.14 10.23
C ALA A 108 -36.67 -48.93 8.93
N LEU A 109 -36.54 -50.25 9.04
CA LEU A 109 -36.56 -51.19 7.93
C LEU A 109 -37.72 -52.18 8.10
N PRO A 110 -38.46 -52.50 7.01
CA PRO A 110 -39.49 -53.52 7.05
C PRO A 110 -38.87 -54.91 7.08
N ILE A 111 -39.39 -55.77 7.95
CA ILE A 111 -39.13 -57.21 7.98
C ILE A 111 -40.29 -57.88 7.25
N ARG A 112 -39.95 -58.65 6.22
CA ARG A 112 -40.91 -59.31 5.33
C ARG A 112 -40.88 -60.83 5.53
N ASP A 113 -42.01 -61.49 5.30
CA ASP A 113 -42.08 -62.95 5.24
C ASP A 113 -41.66 -63.50 3.86
N GLU A 114 -41.77 -64.82 3.67
CA GLU A 114 -41.47 -65.49 2.40
C GLU A 114 -42.40 -65.08 1.25
N GLY A 115 -43.60 -64.57 1.56
CA GLY A 115 -44.55 -64.03 0.61
C GLY A 115 -44.26 -62.58 0.20
N GLY A 116 -43.34 -61.90 0.89
CA GLY A 116 -42.99 -60.50 0.67
C GLY A 116 -43.85 -59.52 1.48
N ASP A 117 -44.79 -60.01 2.29
CA ASP A 117 -45.65 -59.19 3.13
C ASP A 117 -44.88 -58.69 4.36
N ILE A 118 -45.10 -57.44 4.75
CA ILE A 118 -44.43 -56.84 5.90
C ILE A 118 -45.05 -57.42 7.16
N VAL A 119 -44.26 -58.15 7.93
CA VAL A 119 -44.69 -58.74 9.20
C VAL A 119 -44.34 -57.86 10.39
N ARG A 120 -43.23 -57.11 10.31
CA ARG A 120 -42.74 -56.23 11.38
C ARG A 120 -41.92 -55.08 10.81
N TRP A 121 -41.68 -54.06 11.62
CA TRP A 121 -40.66 -53.05 11.40
C TRP A 121 -39.61 -53.12 12.49
N PHE A 122 -38.35 -52.95 12.12
CA PHE A 122 -37.25 -52.79 13.07
C PHE A 122 -36.62 -51.42 12.89
N GLY A 123 -36.61 -50.63 13.96
CA GLY A 123 -36.04 -49.30 13.94
C GLY A 123 -34.93 -49.11 14.95
N THR A 124 -33.94 -48.31 14.59
CA THR A 124 -32.86 -47.90 15.47
C THR A 124 -32.71 -46.39 15.51
N ASN A 125 -32.22 -45.87 16.63
CA ASN A 125 -31.89 -44.48 16.86
C ASN A 125 -30.42 -44.41 17.29
N THR A 126 -29.59 -43.81 16.45
CA THR A 126 -28.15 -43.61 16.71
C THR A 126 -27.92 -42.19 17.19
N ASP A 127 -27.33 -42.00 18.37
CA ASP A 127 -26.94 -40.66 18.84
C ASP A 127 -25.85 -40.09 17.92
N ILE A 128 -26.15 -38.96 17.27
CA ILE A 128 -25.25 -38.24 16.36
C ILE A 128 -24.89 -36.84 16.90
N THR A 129 -25.14 -36.58 18.19
CA THR A 129 -24.95 -35.25 18.79
C THR A 129 -23.49 -34.78 18.71
N GLU A 130 -22.54 -35.65 19.06
CA GLU A 130 -21.11 -35.32 18.99
C GLU A 130 -20.67 -35.04 17.55
N GLN A 131 -21.17 -35.82 16.59
CA GLN A 131 -20.88 -35.64 15.17
C GLN A 131 -21.39 -34.27 14.68
N GLN A 132 -22.64 -33.92 14.98
CA GLN A 132 -23.19 -32.60 14.60
C GLN A 132 -22.45 -31.45 15.27
N LEU A 133 -22.06 -31.59 16.54
CA LEU A 133 -21.32 -30.55 17.25
C LEU A 133 -19.92 -30.33 16.67
N ILE A 134 -19.24 -31.40 16.24
CA ILE A 134 -17.94 -31.30 15.56
C ILE A 134 -18.10 -30.62 14.20
N GLU A 135 -19.13 -31.00 13.44
CA GLU A 135 -19.43 -30.39 12.14
C GLU A 135 -19.75 -28.90 12.27
N GLU A 136 -20.57 -28.51 13.25
CA GLU A 136 -20.90 -27.10 13.48
C GLU A 136 -19.67 -26.30 13.92
N ARG A 137 -18.87 -26.81 14.86
CA ARG A 137 -17.62 -26.14 15.27
C ARG A 137 -16.64 -25.99 14.10
N LEU A 138 -16.55 -27.00 13.23
CA LEU A 138 -15.70 -26.93 12.04
C LEU A 138 -16.22 -25.86 11.09
N ARG A 139 -17.53 -25.81 10.87
CA ARG A 139 -18.20 -24.81 10.03
C ARG A 139 -18.00 -23.39 10.57
N GLU A 140 -18.20 -23.18 11.87
CA GLU A 140 -17.97 -21.89 12.53
C GLU A 140 -16.50 -21.44 12.44
N SER A 141 -15.57 -22.38 12.67
CA SER A 141 -14.13 -22.14 12.54
C SER A 141 -13.75 -21.77 11.10
N GLU A 142 -14.27 -22.51 10.11
CA GLU A 142 -14.02 -22.21 8.70
C GLU A 142 -14.61 -20.86 8.29
N ALA A 143 -15.84 -20.54 8.73
CA ALA A 143 -16.48 -19.27 8.46
C ALA A 143 -15.69 -18.10 9.08
N THR A 144 -15.26 -18.24 10.34
CA THR A 144 -14.44 -17.25 11.04
C THR A 144 -13.10 -17.05 10.34
N PHE A 145 -12.42 -18.14 9.97
CA PHE A 145 -11.16 -18.07 9.20
C PHE A 145 -11.37 -17.34 7.87
N ARG A 146 -12.39 -17.72 7.09
CA ARG A 146 -12.70 -17.10 5.79
C ARG A 146 -12.97 -15.60 5.95
N ALA A 147 -13.70 -15.20 7.00
CA ALA A 147 -13.93 -13.80 7.29
C ALA A 147 -12.61 -13.06 7.57
N MET A 148 -11.80 -13.52 8.53
CA MET A 148 -10.51 -12.87 8.87
C MET A 148 -9.51 -12.84 7.71
N PHE A 149 -9.53 -13.87 6.87
CA PHE A 149 -8.66 -13.97 5.70
C PHE A 149 -9.06 -12.95 4.62
N ASN A 150 -10.36 -12.79 4.35
CA ASN A 150 -10.88 -11.92 3.29
C ASN A 150 -11.05 -10.45 3.71
N THR A 151 -11.35 -10.15 4.98
CA THR A 151 -11.48 -8.77 5.46
C THR A 151 -10.14 -8.07 5.71
N SER A 152 -9.04 -8.82 5.64
CA SER A 152 -7.68 -8.27 5.73
C SER A 152 -7.41 -7.26 4.61
N SER A 153 -6.85 -6.10 4.97
CA SER A 153 -6.34 -5.11 4.01
C SER A 153 -5.05 -5.55 3.33
N LEU A 154 -4.30 -6.46 3.96
CA LEU A 154 -3.08 -7.05 3.40
C LEU A 154 -3.41 -8.17 2.42
N GLY A 155 -2.61 -8.28 1.36
CA GLY A 155 -2.66 -9.43 0.45
C GLY A 155 -2.22 -10.69 1.20
N LYS A 156 -3.05 -11.73 1.20
CA LYS A 156 -2.75 -13.00 1.87
C LYS A 156 -2.95 -14.14 0.90
N ALA A 157 -2.05 -15.11 0.95
CA ALA A 157 -2.19 -16.35 0.21
C ALA A 157 -1.64 -17.55 0.98
N GLN A 158 -2.18 -18.72 0.63
CA GLN A 158 -1.54 -20.00 0.92
C GLN A 158 -0.96 -20.55 -0.37
N VAL A 159 0.25 -21.06 -0.28
CA VAL A 159 1.01 -21.61 -1.41
C VAL A 159 1.39 -23.05 -1.08
N ASP A 160 1.23 -23.93 -2.05
CA ASP A 160 1.68 -25.32 -1.94
C ASP A 160 3.22 -25.37 -1.98
N VAL A 161 3.84 -26.12 -1.07
CA VAL A 161 5.30 -26.13 -0.95
C VAL A 161 6.00 -26.93 -2.06
N GLY A 162 5.30 -27.86 -2.71
CA GLY A 162 5.88 -28.70 -3.77
C GLY A 162 5.84 -28.04 -5.15
N SER A 163 4.71 -27.44 -5.49
CA SER A 163 4.45 -26.80 -6.80
C SER A 163 4.60 -25.28 -6.78
N PHE A 164 4.68 -24.67 -5.60
CA PHE A 164 4.65 -23.22 -5.40
C PHE A 164 3.42 -22.52 -6.00
N ARG A 165 2.34 -23.28 -6.25
CA ARG A 165 1.06 -22.77 -6.73
C ARG A 165 0.24 -22.18 -5.59
N PHE A 166 -0.50 -21.13 -5.90
CA PHE A 166 -1.48 -20.60 -4.97
C PHE A 166 -2.60 -21.62 -4.75
N THR A 167 -2.86 -21.95 -3.49
CA THR A 167 -3.97 -22.83 -3.07
C THR A 167 -5.14 -22.04 -2.48
N ARG A 168 -4.87 -20.82 -2.00
CA ARG A 168 -5.88 -19.87 -1.52
C ARG A 168 -5.33 -18.46 -1.63
N VAL A 169 -6.16 -17.50 -2.02
CA VAL A 169 -5.81 -16.07 -2.11
C VAL A 169 -6.97 -15.25 -1.57
N ASN A 170 -6.69 -14.15 -0.89
CA ASN A 170 -7.73 -13.24 -0.40
C ASN A 170 -8.03 -12.13 -1.41
N GLU A 171 -9.12 -11.39 -1.15
CA GLU A 171 -9.58 -10.33 -2.03
C GLU A 171 -8.57 -9.17 -2.16
N ALA A 172 -7.87 -8.84 -1.07
CA ALA A 172 -6.84 -7.79 -1.11
C ALA A 172 -5.69 -8.12 -2.06
N LEU A 173 -5.23 -9.38 -2.10
CA LEU A 173 -4.19 -9.81 -3.03
C LEU A 173 -4.68 -9.74 -4.48
N CYS A 174 -5.92 -10.19 -4.73
CA CYS A 174 -6.57 -10.07 -6.04
C CYS A 174 -6.61 -8.61 -6.52
N ARG A 175 -6.99 -7.66 -5.65
CA ARG A 175 -7.00 -6.22 -5.96
C ARG A 175 -5.61 -5.68 -6.25
N MET A 176 -4.62 -6.04 -5.43
CA MET A 176 -3.21 -5.61 -5.58
C MET A 176 -2.60 -6.05 -6.91
N LEU A 177 -2.86 -7.29 -7.32
CA LEU A 177 -2.40 -7.85 -8.59
C LEU A 177 -3.33 -7.53 -9.77
N GLY A 178 -4.53 -7.02 -9.49
CA GLY A 178 -5.60 -6.79 -10.47
C GLY A 178 -5.96 -8.03 -11.28
N ALA A 179 -6.05 -9.17 -10.60
CA ALA A 179 -6.35 -10.48 -11.16
C ALA A 179 -7.46 -11.16 -10.36
N ARG A 180 -8.20 -12.09 -10.98
CA ARG A 180 -9.22 -12.88 -10.29
C ARG A 180 -8.58 -14.01 -9.50
N ALA A 181 -9.25 -14.45 -8.43
CA ALA A 181 -8.78 -15.56 -7.62
C ALA A 181 -8.51 -16.83 -8.46
N THR A 182 -9.38 -17.15 -9.42
CA THR A 182 -9.21 -18.31 -10.33
C THR A 182 -7.95 -18.22 -11.20
N GLU A 183 -7.53 -17.01 -11.58
CA GLU A 183 -6.33 -16.79 -12.38
C GLU A 183 -5.09 -16.95 -11.50
N LEU A 184 -5.11 -16.39 -10.29
CA LEU A 184 -4.01 -16.54 -9.33
C LEU A 184 -3.82 -18.00 -8.89
N LEU A 185 -4.90 -18.74 -8.66
CA LEU A 185 -4.82 -20.18 -8.31
C LEU A 185 -4.23 -21.04 -9.45
N ALA A 186 -4.20 -20.53 -10.69
CA ALA A 186 -3.66 -21.24 -11.85
C ALA A 186 -2.17 -20.95 -12.12
N ILE A 187 -1.51 -20.12 -11.30
CA ILE A 187 -0.10 -19.74 -11.47
C ILE A 187 0.71 -20.00 -10.19
N THR A 188 2.03 -19.85 -10.29
CA THR A 188 2.96 -19.98 -9.17
C THR A 188 3.29 -18.62 -8.55
N LEU A 189 3.75 -18.64 -7.30
CA LEU A 189 4.16 -17.42 -6.58
C LEU A 189 5.23 -16.59 -7.34
N PRO A 190 6.28 -17.16 -7.95
CA PRO A 190 7.26 -16.36 -8.69
C PRO A 190 6.69 -15.61 -9.91
N GLU A 191 5.62 -16.12 -10.53
CA GLU A 191 5.04 -15.51 -11.74
C GLU A 191 4.44 -14.12 -11.48
N VAL A 192 4.02 -13.83 -10.25
CA VAL A 192 3.44 -12.52 -9.86
C VAL A 192 4.49 -11.46 -9.52
N LEU A 193 5.77 -11.79 -9.63
CA LEU A 193 6.88 -10.87 -9.33
C LEU A 193 7.57 -10.38 -10.60
N HIS A 194 8.12 -9.17 -10.51
CA HIS A 194 9.07 -8.64 -11.48
C HIS A 194 10.34 -9.52 -11.55
N PRO A 195 10.97 -9.72 -12.72
CA PRO A 195 12.13 -10.62 -12.90
C PRO A 195 13.25 -10.44 -11.87
N ALA A 196 13.55 -9.20 -11.46
CA ALA A 196 14.58 -8.90 -10.46
C ALA A 196 14.31 -9.55 -9.09
N GLY A 197 13.04 -9.76 -8.72
CA GLY A 197 12.65 -10.41 -7.46
C GLY A 197 12.43 -11.92 -7.57
N ARG A 198 12.34 -12.46 -8.80
CA ARG A 198 12.08 -13.90 -9.02
C ARG A 198 13.25 -14.76 -8.54
N ALA A 199 14.48 -14.43 -8.95
CA ALA A 199 15.64 -15.25 -8.63
C ALA A 199 15.92 -15.38 -7.12
N PRO A 200 15.89 -14.29 -6.31
CA PRO A 200 16.03 -14.41 -4.86
C PRO A 200 14.89 -15.20 -4.21
N LEU A 201 13.65 -15.03 -4.70
CA LEU A 201 12.50 -15.80 -4.22
C LEU A 201 12.68 -17.29 -4.52
N GLU A 202 13.02 -17.67 -5.74
CA GLU A 202 13.19 -19.08 -6.14
C GLU A 202 14.27 -19.78 -5.30
N ALA A 203 15.38 -19.10 -5.04
CA ALA A 203 16.42 -19.59 -4.15
C ALA A 203 15.90 -19.79 -2.71
N ALA A 204 15.06 -18.88 -2.21
CA ALA A 204 14.45 -18.99 -0.89
C ALA A 204 13.39 -20.09 -0.81
N LEU A 205 12.59 -20.28 -1.87
CA LEU A 205 11.56 -21.33 -1.95
C LEU A 205 12.14 -22.73 -1.80
N GLY A 206 13.30 -23.00 -2.40
CA GLY A 206 14.01 -24.28 -2.22
C GLY A 206 14.41 -24.54 -0.76
N ARG A 207 14.86 -23.49 -0.06
CA ARG A 207 15.28 -23.55 1.35
C ARG A 207 14.10 -23.65 2.31
N LEU A 208 12.97 -23.01 1.99
CA LEU A 208 11.71 -23.15 2.71
C LEU A 208 11.14 -24.57 2.56
N ALA A 209 11.21 -25.14 1.35
CA ALA A 209 10.73 -26.48 1.05
C ALA A 209 11.57 -27.58 1.72
N SER A 210 12.88 -27.39 1.81
CA SER A 210 13.77 -28.32 2.54
C SER A 210 13.70 -28.17 4.06
N GLY A 211 13.08 -27.11 4.56
CA GLY A 211 13.05 -26.78 5.98
C GLY A 211 14.35 -26.16 6.51
N GLU A 212 15.30 -25.78 5.64
CA GLU A 212 16.52 -25.07 6.04
C GLU A 212 16.19 -23.71 6.68
N ILE A 213 15.14 -23.05 6.19
CA ILE A 213 14.62 -21.81 6.76
C ILE A 213 13.10 -21.93 6.98
N ALA A 214 12.60 -21.28 8.02
CA ALA A 214 11.16 -21.25 8.35
C ALA A 214 10.44 -20.03 7.78
N ALA A 215 11.18 -18.97 7.43
CA ALA A 215 10.62 -17.75 6.90
C ALA A 215 11.57 -17.05 5.93
N PHE A 216 11.01 -16.25 5.03
CA PHE A 216 11.74 -15.42 4.08
C PHE A 216 11.00 -14.10 3.86
N GLU A 217 11.75 -13.03 3.67
CA GLU A 217 11.20 -11.70 3.42
C GLU A 217 11.93 -11.03 2.26
N ILE A 218 11.17 -10.38 1.38
CA ILE A 218 11.70 -9.62 0.25
C ILE A 218 10.83 -8.41 -0.06
N GLU A 219 11.47 -7.28 -0.35
CA GLU A 219 10.82 -6.15 -0.99
C GLU A 219 11.10 -6.18 -2.50
N THR A 220 10.05 -6.30 -3.30
CA THR A 220 10.19 -6.34 -4.76
C THR A 220 8.95 -5.80 -5.46
N ARG A 221 9.03 -5.61 -6.76
CA ARG A 221 7.89 -5.21 -7.58
C ARG A 221 7.02 -6.39 -7.92
N LEU A 222 5.72 -6.15 -7.86
CA LEU A 222 4.69 -7.04 -8.38
C LEU A 222 4.51 -6.80 -9.87
N ALA A 223 4.36 -7.90 -10.60
CA ALA A 223 4.09 -7.91 -12.02
C ALA A 223 2.80 -8.69 -12.31
N ALA A 224 1.98 -8.18 -13.21
CA ALA A 224 0.88 -8.91 -13.81
C ALA A 224 1.14 -9.02 -15.32
N GLY A 225 1.77 -10.13 -15.73
CA GLY A 225 2.36 -10.22 -17.07
C GLY A 225 3.57 -9.29 -17.20
N ASP A 226 3.61 -8.49 -18.28
CA ASP A 226 4.76 -7.62 -18.63
C ASP A 226 4.73 -6.21 -18.01
N ARG A 227 3.79 -5.92 -17.10
CA ARG A 227 3.65 -4.58 -16.50
C ARG A 227 3.95 -4.58 -15.00
N ASP A 228 4.84 -3.66 -14.59
CA ASP A 228 5.05 -3.29 -13.19
C ASP A 228 3.77 -2.66 -12.63
N ARG A 229 3.28 -3.15 -11.48
CA ARG A 229 2.09 -2.62 -10.82
C ARG A 229 2.38 -1.84 -9.56
N ALA A 230 3.06 -2.48 -8.61
CA ALA A 230 3.21 -1.98 -7.26
C ALA A 230 4.51 -2.51 -6.63
N TRP A 231 5.04 -1.79 -5.64
CA TRP A 231 6.03 -2.35 -4.74
C TRP A 231 5.33 -3.12 -3.63
N ALA A 232 5.81 -4.33 -3.35
CA ALA A 232 5.32 -5.12 -2.24
C ALA A 232 6.47 -5.61 -1.36
N GLN A 233 6.23 -5.56 -0.05
CA GLN A 233 6.97 -6.32 0.93
C GLN A 233 6.27 -7.66 1.10
N ILE A 234 6.97 -8.75 0.82
CA ILE A 234 6.45 -10.11 0.80
C ILE A 234 7.12 -10.89 1.91
N THR A 235 6.31 -11.41 2.84
CA THR A 235 6.75 -12.31 3.90
C THR A 235 6.17 -13.70 3.64
N LEU A 236 7.04 -14.70 3.61
CA LEU A 236 6.69 -16.11 3.49
C LEU A 236 7.01 -16.82 4.81
N ASN A 237 6.04 -17.54 5.37
CA ASN A 237 6.24 -18.38 6.55
C ASN A 237 5.83 -19.82 6.24
N THR A 238 6.61 -20.78 6.69
CA THR A 238 6.31 -22.20 6.53
C THR A 238 5.24 -22.66 7.51
N ILE A 239 4.25 -23.39 7.00
CA ILE A 239 3.25 -24.11 7.78
C ILE A 239 3.64 -25.61 7.71
N PRO A 240 4.00 -26.23 8.84
CA PRO A 240 4.32 -27.65 8.88
C PRO A 240 3.06 -28.54 8.84
N ASP A 241 3.22 -29.80 8.42
CA ASP A 241 2.23 -30.86 8.64
C ASP A 241 2.31 -31.45 10.06
N GLU A 242 1.49 -32.47 10.33
CA GLU A 242 1.50 -33.23 11.60
C GLU A 242 2.84 -33.90 11.93
N ARG A 243 3.71 -34.10 10.92
CA ARG A 243 5.05 -34.70 11.08
C ARG A 243 6.15 -33.64 11.27
N GLY A 244 5.79 -32.36 11.28
CA GLY A 244 6.73 -31.25 11.39
C GLY A 244 7.43 -30.88 10.08
N MET A 245 7.05 -31.49 8.95
CA MET A 245 7.64 -31.21 7.65
C MET A 245 6.94 -30.03 6.97
N PRO A 246 7.65 -29.16 6.22
CA PRO A 246 7.04 -28.10 5.43
C PRO A 246 5.90 -28.65 4.54
N TYR A 247 4.70 -28.11 4.70
CA TYR A 247 3.51 -28.54 3.94
C TYR A 247 2.93 -27.42 3.09
N ARG A 248 2.87 -26.20 3.63
CA ARG A 248 2.40 -25.01 2.93
C ARG A 248 3.24 -23.80 3.28
N LEU A 249 3.14 -22.76 2.48
CA LEU A 249 3.65 -21.43 2.80
C LEU A 249 2.47 -20.47 3.00
N ALA A 250 2.52 -19.68 4.06
CA ALA A 250 1.68 -18.50 4.25
C ALA A 250 2.41 -17.28 3.70
N ALA A 251 1.86 -16.68 2.64
CA ALA A 251 2.36 -15.45 2.06
C ALA A 251 1.52 -14.25 2.55
N VAL A 252 2.20 -13.22 3.02
CA VAL A 252 1.62 -11.91 3.32
C VAL A 252 2.32 -10.87 2.45
N LEU A 253 1.54 -10.06 1.76
CA LEU A 253 1.99 -9.01 0.88
C LEU A 253 1.45 -7.67 1.39
N VAL A 254 2.36 -6.73 1.64
CA VAL A 254 2.06 -5.36 2.03
C VAL A 254 2.42 -4.45 0.86
N ASP A 255 1.48 -3.64 0.39
CA ASP A 255 1.76 -2.60 -0.60
C ASP A 255 2.62 -1.52 0.06
N VAL A 256 3.82 -1.31 -0.47
CA VAL A 256 4.78 -0.30 0.01
C VAL A 256 5.11 0.71 -1.09
N THR A 257 4.26 0.82 -2.11
CA THR A 257 4.46 1.71 -3.26
C THR A 257 4.60 3.16 -2.84
N GLU A 258 3.69 3.67 -2.01
CA GLU A 258 3.75 5.07 -1.55
C GLU A 258 5.04 5.36 -0.78
N ARG A 259 5.44 4.45 0.13
CA ARG A 259 6.69 4.55 0.87
C ARG A 259 7.89 4.56 -0.08
N LYS A 260 7.95 3.65 -1.06
CA LYS A 260 9.05 3.57 -2.02
C LYS A 260 9.14 4.81 -2.92
N LEU A 261 8.00 5.35 -3.34
CA LEU A 261 7.97 6.61 -4.10
C LEU A 261 8.44 7.79 -3.25
N ALA A 262 8.08 7.86 -1.98
CA ALA A 262 8.57 8.88 -1.05
C ALA A 262 10.08 8.77 -0.81
N GLU A 263 10.61 7.55 -0.60
CA GLU A 263 12.04 7.28 -0.49
C GLU A 263 12.81 7.77 -1.73
N GLN A 264 12.29 7.49 -2.94
CA GLN A 264 12.91 7.94 -4.19
C GLN A 264 12.88 9.46 -4.35
N ARG A 265 11.75 10.12 -4.01
CA ARG A 265 11.64 11.59 -4.03
C ARG A 265 12.66 12.23 -3.09
N ASN A 266 12.80 11.71 -1.87
CA ASN A 266 13.77 12.20 -0.90
C ASN A 266 15.22 12.08 -1.40
N LEU A 267 15.57 10.99 -2.09
CA LEU A 267 16.91 10.83 -2.67
C LEU A 267 17.20 11.84 -3.78
N VAL A 268 16.22 12.14 -4.63
CA VAL A 268 16.34 13.16 -5.68
C VAL A 268 16.52 14.54 -5.05
N LEU A 269 15.68 14.90 -4.08
CA LEU A 269 15.79 16.16 -3.34
C LEU A 269 17.14 16.30 -2.63
N MET A 270 17.62 15.25 -1.97
CA MET A 270 18.94 15.24 -1.33
C MET A 270 20.07 15.46 -2.34
N ARG A 271 19.97 14.84 -3.53
CA ARG A 271 20.96 15.05 -4.60
C ARG A 271 20.96 16.49 -5.09
N GLU A 272 19.79 17.10 -5.20
CA GLU A 272 19.62 18.49 -5.63
C GLU A 272 20.15 19.48 -4.58
N VAL A 273 19.80 19.29 -3.31
CA VAL A 273 20.35 20.09 -2.19
C VAL A 273 21.87 20.00 -2.16
N ASN A 274 22.43 18.81 -2.29
CA ASN A 274 23.89 18.62 -2.34
C ASN A 274 24.53 19.33 -3.53
N HIS A 275 23.89 19.28 -4.71
CA HIS A 275 24.37 19.99 -5.89
C HIS A 275 24.37 21.51 -5.65
N ARG A 276 23.28 22.06 -5.08
CA ARG A 276 23.16 23.49 -4.76
C ARG A 276 24.17 23.93 -3.69
N ALA A 277 24.38 23.14 -2.64
CA ALA A 277 25.40 23.41 -1.62
C ALA A 277 26.82 23.48 -2.22
N LYS A 278 27.16 22.55 -3.11
CA LYS A 278 28.44 22.57 -3.84
C LYS A 278 28.59 23.83 -4.71
N ASN A 279 27.52 24.24 -5.40
CA ASN A 279 27.53 25.47 -6.20
C ASN A 279 27.77 26.71 -5.33
N LEU A 280 27.09 26.82 -4.19
CA LEU A 280 27.26 27.96 -3.27
C LEU A 280 28.69 28.00 -2.71
N LEU A 281 29.25 26.85 -2.32
CA LEU A 281 30.64 26.77 -1.89
C LEU A 281 31.63 27.18 -2.99
N ALA A 282 31.38 26.80 -4.25
CA ALA A 282 32.21 27.21 -5.37
C ALA A 282 32.18 28.74 -5.59
N VAL A 283 31.01 29.37 -5.42
CA VAL A 283 30.86 30.83 -5.47
C VAL A 283 31.64 31.49 -4.33
N VAL A 284 31.49 31.03 -3.09
CA VAL A 284 32.22 31.55 -1.93
C VAL A 284 33.74 31.41 -2.10
N GLN A 285 34.21 30.27 -2.62
CA GLN A 285 35.62 30.08 -2.96
C GLN A 285 36.10 31.05 -4.04
N GLY A 286 35.25 31.33 -5.05
CA GLY A 286 35.51 32.35 -6.06
C GLY A 286 35.66 33.75 -5.45
N ILE A 287 34.77 34.11 -4.53
CA ILE A 287 34.86 35.37 -3.76
C ILE A 287 36.18 35.42 -2.99
N ALA A 288 36.52 34.38 -2.23
CA ALA A 288 37.75 34.33 -1.45
C ALA A 288 38.99 34.52 -2.34
N ARG A 289 39.09 33.76 -3.44
CA ARG A 289 40.24 33.84 -4.37
C ARG A 289 40.41 35.22 -5.00
N GLN A 290 39.34 35.89 -5.40
CA GLN A 290 39.47 37.19 -6.06
C GLN A 290 39.68 38.34 -5.07
N THR A 291 39.31 38.16 -3.80
CA THR A 291 39.54 39.17 -2.76
C THR A 291 40.90 38.99 -2.10
N ALA A 292 41.54 37.83 -2.25
CA ALA A 292 42.86 37.52 -1.71
C ALA A 292 43.92 38.56 -2.13
N GLY A 293 44.69 39.03 -1.16
CA GLY A 293 45.78 39.99 -1.37
C GLY A 293 45.40 41.48 -1.27
N SER A 294 44.16 41.82 -0.91
CA SER A 294 43.82 43.19 -0.48
C SER A 294 44.12 43.41 1.00
N GLU A 295 44.61 44.60 1.38
CA GLU A 295 44.81 44.99 2.79
C GLU A 295 43.52 44.86 3.62
N ASP A 296 42.34 45.06 3.01
CA ASP A 296 41.01 44.91 3.64
C ASP A 296 40.30 43.59 3.28
N PHE A 297 41.04 42.48 3.16
CA PHE A 297 40.48 41.19 2.74
C PHE A 297 39.25 40.77 3.56
N GLU A 298 39.38 40.79 4.89
CA GLU A 298 38.34 40.30 5.80
C GLU A 298 37.03 41.08 5.65
N ALA A 299 37.10 42.41 5.70
CA ALA A 299 35.93 43.28 5.57
C ALA A 299 35.22 43.07 4.22
N ARG A 300 35.97 43.05 3.11
CA ARG A 300 35.37 42.88 1.77
C ARG A 300 34.84 41.48 1.52
N PHE A 301 35.47 40.47 2.09
CA PHE A 301 35.00 39.10 2.00
C PHE A 301 33.68 38.93 2.75
N LEU A 302 33.60 39.42 4.00
CA LEU A 302 32.39 39.37 4.82
C LEU A 302 31.23 40.15 4.19
N GLU A 303 31.48 41.36 3.68
CA GLU A 303 30.49 42.16 2.94
C GLU A 303 29.85 41.37 1.78
N ARG A 304 30.67 40.67 0.98
CA ARG A 304 30.20 39.90 -0.17
C ARG A 304 29.50 38.61 0.19
N VAL A 305 29.96 37.93 1.24
CA VAL A 305 29.27 36.76 1.77
C VAL A 305 27.91 37.17 2.34
N GLY A 306 27.83 38.32 3.02
CA GLY A 306 26.56 38.90 3.49
C GLY A 306 25.59 39.22 2.34
N ALA A 307 26.07 39.81 1.25
CA ALA A 307 25.26 40.06 0.05
C ALA A 307 24.71 38.76 -0.58
N LEU A 308 25.55 37.72 -0.64
CA LEU A 308 25.14 36.39 -1.10
C LEU A 308 24.09 35.76 -0.17
N ALA A 309 24.23 35.92 1.14
CA ALA A 309 23.26 35.48 2.12
C ALA A 309 21.91 36.21 1.98
N ALA A 310 21.91 37.54 1.82
CA ALA A 310 20.69 38.31 1.59
C ALA A 310 19.97 37.92 0.28
N ALA A 311 20.71 37.56 -0.77
CA ALA A 311 20.14 37.00 -1.98
C ALA A 311 19.56 35.60 -1.76
N HIS A 312 20.17 34.81 -0.87
CA HIS A 312 19.69 33.49 -0.49
C HIS A 312 18.38 33.56 0.28
N ASP A 313 18.25 34.48 1.22
CA ASP A 313 17.03 34.68 2.01
C ASP A 313 15.83 34.99 1.09
N VAL A 314 16.01 35.85 0.08
CA VAL A 314 14.95 36.16 -0.91
C VAL A 314 14.51 34.91 -1.70
N ILE A 315 15.41 33.96 -1.97
CA ILE A 315 15.08 32.71 -2.65
C ILE A 315 14.36 31.75 -1.71
N VAL A 316 14.78 31.69 -0.44
CA VAL A 316 14.17 30.83 0.60
C VAL A 316 12.75 31.29 0.92
N ASP A 317 12.54 32.60 1.06
CA ASP A 317 11.23 33.21 1.34
C ASP A 317 10.20 32.94 0.24
N ASN A 318 10.67 32.69 -0.99
CA ASN A 318 9.83 32.35 -2.14
C ASN A 318 9.85 30.85 -2.46
N GLU A 319 9.95 30.00 -1.43
CA GLU A 319 9.91 28.54 -1.50
C GLU A 319 10.82 27.93 -2.58
N TRP A 320 11.99 28.54 -2.82
CA TRP A 320 12.97 28.11 -3.82
C TRP A 320 12.51 28.14 -5.28
N GLN A 321 11.37 28.76 -5.59
CA GLN A 321 10.89 28.92 -6.97
C GLN A 321 11.68 29.98 -7.75
N GLY A 322 12.56 30.73 -7.07
CA GLY A 322 13.30 31.85 -7.62
C GLY A 322 12.96 33.15 -6.91
N ALA A 323 13.23 34.29 -7.53
CA ALA A 323 12.88 35.60 -6.98
C ALA A 323 12.40 36.52 -8.09
N THR A 324 11.45 37.41 -7.80
CA THR A 324 11.15 38.49 -8.75
C THR A 324 12.40 39.36 -8.89
N LEU A 325 12.73 39.74 -10.13
CA LEU A 325 13.92 40.54 -10.40
C LEU A 325 13.91 41.85 -9.60
N GLU A 326 12.74 42.45 -9.43
CA GLU A 326 12.58 43.65 -8.62
C GLU A 326 12.94 43.41 -7.15
N SER A 327 12.43 42.34 -6.53
CA SER A 327 12.76 41.98 -5.13
C SER A 327 14.25 41.75 -4.96
N LEU A 328 14.87 41.05 -5.92
CA LEU A 328 16.31 40.80 -5.95
C LEU A 328 17.10 42.11 -6.00
N ILE A 329 16.76 43.03 -6.92
CA ILE A 329 17.43 44.32 -7.04
C ILE A 329 17.24 45.16 -5.77
N ARG A 330 16.03 45.18 -5.19
CA ARG A 330 15.73 45.91 -3.96
C ARG A 330 16.52 45.39 -2.77
N SER A 331 16.62 44.07 -2.62
CA SER A 331 17.43 43.44 -1.57
C SER A 331 18.89 43.90 -1.65
N GLN A 332 19.49 43.90 -2.84
CA GLN A 332 20.91 44.27 -2.99
C GLN A 332 21.16 45.78 -2.90
N THR A 333 20.28 46.61 -3.45
CA THR A 333 20.42 48.08 -3.41
C THR A 333 20.01 48.68 -2.05
N GLY A 334 19.14 47.99 -1.31
CA GLY A 334 18.71 48.36 0.03
C GLY A 334 19.81 48.27 1.09
N LEU A 335 20.87 47.49 0.84
CA LEU A 335 22.06 47.43 1.71
C LEU A 335 22.81 48.77 1.79
N PHE A 336 22.60 49.66 0.82
CA PHE A 336 23.34 50.91 0.67
C PHE A 336 22.45 52.15 0.68
N THR A 337 21.13 51.98 0.73
CA THR A 337 20.17 53.07 0.66
C THR A 337 19.13 52.91 1.77
N THR A 338 18.65 54.03 2.31
CA THR A 338 17.56 53.96 3.29
C THR A 338 16.25 53.62 2.60
N PRO A 339 15.31 52.90 3.24
CA PRO A 339 14.04 52.48 2.64
C PRO A 339 13.21 53.65 2.06
N GLN A 340 13.37 54.86 2.60
CA GLN A 340 12.67 56.07 2.16
C GLN A 340 13.40 56.84 1.04
N SER A 341 14.59 56.39 0.63
CA SER A 341 15.40 57.04 -0.38
C SER A 341 14.80 56.89 -1.78
N ARG A 342 14.48 58.00 -2.44
CA ARG A 342 14.08 58.03 -3.86
C ARG A 342 15.27 58.10 -4.82
N ARG A 343 16.47 57.73 -4.36
CA ARG A 343 17.71 57.82 -5.17
C ARG A 343 17.90 56.65 -6.11
N VAL A 344 17.22 55.53 -5.88
CA VAL A 344 17.19 54.36 -6.77
C VAL A 344 15.78 54.21 -7.32
N ALA A 345 15.64 54.22 -8.64
CA ALA A 345 14.37 54.01 -9.33
C ALA A 345 14.42 52.72 -10.14
N LEU A 346 13.37 51.90 -10.03
CA LEU A 346 13.25 50.61 -10.71
C LEU A 346 12.07 50.66 -11.68
N SER A 347 12.22 50.09 -12.88
CA SER A 347 11.13 50.03 -13.86
C SER A 347 11.29 48.85 -14.81
N GLY A 348 10.29 47.99 -14.90
CA GLY A 348 10.27 46.91 -15.88
C GLY A 348 9.09 45.95 -15.66
N PRO A 349 8.89 44.98 -16.56
CA PRO A 349 7.87 43.96 -16.39
C PRO A 349 8.21 43.00 -15.25
N GLU A 350 7.22 42.28 -14.72
CA GLU A 350 7.48 41.22 -13.75
C GLU A 350 8.25 40.07 -14.41
N VAL A 351 9.40 39.71 -13.83
CA VAL A 351 10.27 38.63 -14.30
C VAL A 351 10.66 37.77 -13.11
N LEU A 352 10.25 36.49 -13.12
CA LEU A 352 10.69 35.52 -12.13
C LEU A 352 12.06 34.95 -12.54
N VAL A 353 13.09 35.32 -11.78
CA VAL A 353 14.45 34.88 -12.00
C VAL A 353 14.63 33.52 -11.34
N SER A 354 15.16 32.54 -12.07
CA SER A 354 15.50 31.22 -11.51
C SER A 354 16.48 31.35 -10.33
N ALA A 355 16.46 30.37 -9.41
CA ALA A 355 17.36 30.36 -8.25
C ALA A 355 18.85 30.46 -8.67
N ASP A 356 19.25 29.74 -9.73
CA ASP A 356 20.61 29.76 -10.26
C ASP A 356 21.00 31.15 -10.82
N ALA A 357 20.10 31.79 -11.58
CA ALA A 357 20.35 33.11 -12.14
C ALA A 357 20.35 34.21 -11.06
N SER A 358 19.53 34.05 -10.02
CA SER A 358 19.33 35.04 -8.95
C SER A 358 20.63 35.33 -8.20
N GLN A 359 21.43 34.30 -7.89
CA GLN A 359 22.69 34.49 -7.17
C GLN A 359 23.70 35.35 -7.94
N MET A 360 23.87 35.07 -9.24
CA MET A 360 24.84 35.78 -10.07
C MET A 360 24.39 37.21 -10.38
N LEU A 361 23.09 37.40 -10.66
CA LEU A 361 22.54 38.74 -10.86
C LEU A 361 22.61 39.56 -9.57
N ALA A 362 22.29 38.98 -8.41
CA ALA A 362 22.43 39.65 -7.13
C ALA A 362 23.85 40.14 -6.89
N MET A 363 24.85 39.29 -7.12
CA MET A 363 26.25 39.68 -6.96
C MET A 363 26.67 40.78 -7.94
N ALA A 364 26.19 40.75 -9.19
CA ALA A 364 26.47 41.82 -10.16
C ALA A 364 25.84 43.15 -9.74
N ILE A 365 24.57 43.12 -9.29
CA ILE A 365 23.85 44.29 -8.79
C ILE A 365 24.52 44.84 -7.52
N TYR A 366 24.94 43.97 -6.61
CA TYR A 366 25.67 44.34 -5.40
C TYR A 366 26.98 45.09 -5.72
N GLU A 367 27.77 44.56 -6.65
CA GLU A 367 29.03 45.19 -7.06
C GLU A 367 28.78 46.52 -7.79
N LEU A 368 27.72 46.63 -8.61
CA LEU A 368 27.30 47.90 -9.22
C LEU A 368 26.90 48.93 -8.17
N ALA A 369 26.06 48.53 -7.20
CA ALA A 369 25.62 49.40 -6.11
C ALA A 369 26.80 49.89 -5.25
N THR A 370 27.72 48.97 -4.92
CA THR A 370 28.93 49.29 -4.17
C THR A 370 29.80 50.31 -4.92
N ASN A 371 29.94 50.17 -6.24
CA ASN A 371 30.68 51.12 -7.06
C ASN A 371 29.98 52.48 -7.15
N ALA A 372 28.65 52.49 -7.25
CA ALA A 372 27.87 53.72 -7.25
C ALA A 372 28.07 54.51 -5.94
N VAL A 373 28.16 53.83 -4.79
CA VAL A 373 28.41 54.45 -3.49
C VAL A 373 29.85 54.95 -3.36
N LYS A 374 30.84 54.16 -3.83
CA LYS A 374 32.26 54.49 -3.63
C LYS A 374 32.80 55.50 -4.63
N TYR A 375 32.33 55.44 -5.88
CA TYR A 375 32.94 56.15 -7.00
C TYR A 375 31.94 56.82 -7.94
N GLY A 376 30.65 56.49 -7.82
CA GLY A 376 29.62 56.86 -8.78
C GLY A 376 28.52 57.75 -8.20
N ALA A 377 27.31 57.66 -8.74
CA ALA A 377 26.22 58.57 -8.40
C ALA A 377 25.80 58.56 -6.92
N LEU A 378 25.87 57.41 -6.24
CA LEU A 378 25.45 57.34 -4.84
C LEU A 378 26.44 57.99 -3.86
N SER A 379 27.67 58.29 -4.30
CA SER A 379 28.67 59.04 -3.52
C SER A 379 28.34 60.53 -3.32
N ALA A 380 27.52 61.12 -4.19
CA ALA A 380 27.17 62.55 -4.15
C ALA A 380 25.69 62.73 -3.79
N ASP A 381 25.31 63.70 -2.96
CA ASP A 381 23.93 63.83 -2.44
C ASP A 381 22.84 63.91 -3.52
N ALA A 382 23.13 64.55 -4.65
CA ALA A 382 22.17 64.71 -5.75
C ALA A 382 22.08 63.50 -6.68
N GLY A 383 22.98 62.53 -6.56
CA GLY A 383 23.10 61.47 -7.55
C GLY A 383 22.01 60.41 -7.44
N ARG A 384 21.67 59.83 -8.60
CA ARG A 384 20.57 58.88 -8.76
C ARG A 384 21.01 57.69 -9.60
N VAL A 385 20.40 56.54 -9.31
CA VAL A 385 20.53 55.32 -10.08
C VAL A 385 19.15 54.96 -10.63
N THR A 386 19.06 54.74 -11.94
CA THR A 386 17.89 54.16 -12.58
C THR A 386 18.24 52.77 -13.09
N ILE A 387 17.39 51.80 -12.76
CA ILE A 387 17.54 50.41 -13.16
C ILE A 387 16.28 50.02 -13.90
N ASP A 388 16.40 49.82 -15.20
CA ASP A 388 15.28 49.47 -16.07
C ASP A 388 15.53 48.16 -16.81
N TRP A 389 14.48 47.38 -17.02
CA TRP A 389 14.57 46.14 -17.77
C TRP A 389 13.37 45.91 -18.68
N THR A 390 13.62 45.18 -19.76
CA THR A 390 12.63 44.87 -20.80
C THR A 390 12.86 43.47 -21.35
N THR A 391 11.78 42.82 -21.75
CA THR A 391 11.79 41.59 -22.56
C THR A 391 11.27 41.92 -23.95
N ALA A 392 11.95 41.44 -24.99
CA ALA A 392 11.56 41.69 -26.38
C ALA A 392 11.95 40.51 -27.28
N GLY A 393 11.12 40.22 -28.28
CA GLY A 393 11.34 39.13 -29.24
C GLY A 393 10.14 38.19 -29.35
N GLU A 394 10.26 37.17 -30.20
CA GLU A 394 9.24 36.13 -30.36
C GLU A 394 9.33 35.08 -29.25
N LYS A 395 8.22 34.40 -28.99
CA LYS A 395 8.08 33.39 -27.92
C LYS A 395 9.12 32.27 -28.11
N GLY A 396 9.99 32.05 -27.13
CA GLY A 396 11.09 31.07 -27.17
C GLY A 396 12.44 31.61 -27.68
N ALA A 397 12.47 32.84 -28.20
CA ALA A 397 13.68 33.56 -28.63
C ALA A 397 13.78 34.96 -28.01
N GLU A 398 13.05 35.20 -26.91
CA GLU A 398 13.03 36.50 -26.26
C GLU A 398 14.41 36.88 -25.74
N THR A 399 14.75 38.14 -25.90
CA THR A 399 15.93 38.77 -25.33
C THR A 399 15.52 39.57 -24.11
N PHE A 400 16.21 39.30 -23.00
CA PHE A 400 16.14 40.09 -21.78
C PHE A 400 17.22 41.17 -21.82
N THR A 401 16.85 42.41 -21.51
CA THR A 401 17.77 43.54 -21.38
C THR A 401 17.59 44.19 -20.02
N LEU A 402 18.69 44.36 -19.28
CA LEU A 402 18.77 45.10 -18.03
C LEU A 402 19.74 46.28 -18.21
N GLN A 403 19.32 47.47 -17.83
CA GLN A 403 20.12 48.68 -17.85
C GLN A 403 20.27 49.24 -16.44
N TRP A 404 21.50 49.61 -16.11
CA TRP A 404 21.84 50.38 -14.93
C TRP A 404 22.40 51.72 -15.39
N ARG A 405 21.87 52.83 -14.90
CA ARG A 405 22.33 54.17 -15.27
C ARG A 405 22.47 55.05 -14.04
N GLU A 406 23.62 55.69 -13.94
CA GLU A 406 23.98 56.61 -12.88
C GLU A 406 23.99 58.03 -13.43
N THR A 407 23.40 58.96 -12.68
CA THR A 407 23.31 60.39 -13.04
C THR A 407 23.51 61.27 -11.82
N GLY A 408 23.92 62.53 -12.02
CA GLY A 408 24.12 63.49 -10.91
C GLY A 408 25.26 63.13 -9.97
N GLY A 409 26.15 62.23 -10.39
CA GLY A 409 27.37 61.84 -9.70
C GLY A 409 28.62 62.50 -10.28
N PRO A 410 29.81 62.18 -9.74
CA PRO A 410 31.07 62.55 -10.38
C PRO A 410 31.21 61.90 -11.78
N PRO A 411 32.00 62.50 -12.70
CA PRO A 411 32.22 61.93 -14.02
C PRO A 411 32.78 60.51 -13.94
N ALA A 412 32.17 59.57 -14.67
CA ALA A 412 32.58 58.18 -14.64
C ALA A 412 33.94 58.02 -15.35
N GLN A 413 34.92 57.47 -14.66
CA GLN A 413 36.23 57.19 -15.22
C GLN A 413 36.42 55.69 -15.46
N LYS A 414 37.03 55.34 -16.60
CA LYS A 414 37.38 53.96 -16.90
C LYS A 414 38.42 53.49 -15.88
N PRO A 415 38.18 52.40 -15.14
CA PRO A 415 39.09 51.94 -14.11
C PRO A 415 40.42 51.47 -14.72
N GLN A 416 41.54 51.90 -14.13
CA GLN A 416 42.89 51.53 -14.59
C GLN A 416 43.27 50.09 -14.21
N LYS A 417 42.66 49.53 -13.15
CA LYS A 417 42.84 48.14 -12.71
C LYS A 417 41.50 47.39 -12.74
N SER A 418 41.49 46.18 -13.27
CA SER A 418 40.30 45.31 -13.25
C SER A 418 40.20 44.60 -11.89
N GLY A 419 39.44 45.19 -10.96
CA GLY A 419 39.07 44.55 -9.68
C GLY A 419 37.95 43.52 -9.82
N PHE A 420 37.60 42.84 -8.72
CA PHE A 420 36.53 41.81 -8.69
C PHE A 420 35.19 42.32 -9.24
N GLY A 421 34.74 43.52 -8.89
CA GLY A 421 33.49 44.07 -9.41
C GLY A 421 33.44 44.13 -10.93
N SER A 422 34.54 44.52 -11.59
CA SER A 422 34.66 44.49 -13.06
C SER A 422 34.68 43.06 -13.63
N VAL A 423 35.17 42.08 -12.88
CA VAL A 423 35.16 40.66 -13.28
C VAL A 423 33.77 40.07 -13.18
N VAL A 424 33.04 40.31 -12.08
CA VAL A 424 31.65 39.87 -11.90
C VAL A 424 30.75 40.50 -12.94
N THR A 425 30.73 41.84 -13.00
CA THR A 425 29.80 42.63 -13.84
C THR A 425 30.08 42.55 -15.34
N ARG A 426 31.22 41.98 -15.77
CA ARG A 426 31.50 41.71 -17.19
C ARG A 426 31.72 40.24 -17.48
N LYS A 427 32.79 39.64 -16.94
CA LYS A 427 33.25 38.32 -17.40
C LYS A 427 32.35 37.19 -16.92
N LEU A 428 31.99 37.18 -15.63
CA LEU A 428 31.22 36.08 -15.04
C LEU A 428 29.77 36.08 -15.54
N VAL A 429 29.10 37.25 -15.51
CA VAL A 429 27.75 37.38 -16.05
C VAL A 429 27.68 37.12 -17.56
N ALA A 430 28.67 37.57 -18.35
CA ALA A 430 28.70 37.28 -19.79
C ALA A 430 28.84 35.78 -20.05
N SER A 431 29.71 35.10 -19.31
CA SER A 431 29.94 33.66 -19.46
C SER A 431 28.69 32.86 -19.06
N MET A 432 28.16 33.10 -17.86
CA MET A 432 27.05 32.32 -17.30
C MET A 432 25.77 32.44 -18.13
N PHE A 433 25.43 33.66 -18.55
CA PHE A 433 24.18 33.94 -19.25
C PHE A 433 24.32 33.98 -20.77
N SER A 434 25.52 33.71 -21.31
CA SER A 434 25.84 33.98 -22.72
C SER A 434 25.47 35.41 -23.10
N ALA A 435 25.76 36.35 -22.20
CA ALA A 435 25.28 37.71 -22.27
C ALA A 435 26.27 38.64 -22.98
N ARG A 436 25.73 39.64 -23.68
CA ARG A 436 26.47 40.81 -24.10
C ARG A 436 26.40 41.86 -22.99
N VAL A 437 27.57 42.36 -22.59
CA VAL A 437 27.69 43.40 -21.56
C VAL A 437 28.42 44.59 -22.13
N ASP A 438 27.82 45.78 -22.02
CA ASP A 438 28.37 47.04 -22.50
C ASP A 438 28.40 48.11 -21.38
N PRO A 439 29.55 48.29 -20.72
CA PRO A 439 29.75 49.37 -19.75
C PRO A 439 30.28 50.64 -20.43
N GLN A 440 29.59 51.75 -20.18
CA GLN A 440 29.88 53.07 -20.71
C GLN A 440 30.25 54.03 -19.57
N TYR A 441 31.37 54.74 -19.75
CA TYR A 441 31.88 55.72 -18.80
C TYR A 441 31.65 57.10 -19.41
N LEU A 442 30.53 57.73 -19.07
CA LEU A 442 30.11 59.00 -19.64
C LEU A 442 30.45 60.15 -18.68
N PRO A 443 30.61 61.39 -19.19
CA PRO A 443 30.79 62.56 -18.35
C PRO A 443 29.65 62.77 -17.35
N GLU A 444 28.43 62.36 -17.74
CA GLU A 444 27.22 62.52 -16.93
C GLU A 444 27.00 61.39 -15.91
N GLY A 445 27.79 60.33 -15.99
CA GLY A 445 27.74 59.18 -15.09
C GLY A 445 28.05 57.85 -15.77
N PHE A 446 27.88 56.76 -15.01
CA PHE A 446 28.14 55.41 -15.49
C PHE A 446 26.87 54.76 -16.04
N ALA A 447 26.99 54.02 -17.14
CA ALA A 447 25.91 53.18 -17.65
C ALA A 447 26.40 51.75 -17.90
N TRP A 448 25.57 50.77 -17.58
CA TRP A 448 25.86 49.36 -17.80
C TRP A 448 24.64 48.69 -18.42
N LYS A 449 24.85 48.07 -19.58
CA LYS A 449 23.81 47.35 -20.30
C LYS A 449 24.14 45.86 -20.36
N PHE A 450 23.21 45.04 -19.93
CA PHE A 450 23.28 43.58 -19.95
C PHE A 450 22.18 43.02 -20.84
N GLN A 451 22.54 42.14 -21.76
CA GLN A 451 21.60 41.51 -22.69
C GLN A 451 21.87 40.03 -22.83
N CYS A 452 20.86 39.19 -22.63
CA CYS A 452 20.94 37.74 -22.79
C CYS A 452 19.60 37.15 -23.27
N PRO A 453 19.58 35.87 -23.71
CA PRO A 453 18.33 35.17 -23.94
C PRO A 453 17.52 35.04 -22.64
N LEU A 454 16.22 35.32 -22.68
CA LEU A 454 15.32 35.27 -21.51
C LEU A 454 15.33 33.89 -20.84
N ALA A 455 15.41 32.82 -21.64
CA ALA A 455 15.50 31.44 -21.16
C ALA A 455 16.74 31.12 -20.28
N LYS A 456 17.72 32.03 -20.22
CA LYS A 456 18.86 31.94 -19.29
C LYS A 456 18.59 32.60 -17.94
N ILE A 457 17.54 33.42 -17.84
CA ILE A 457 17.11 34.13 -16.64
C ILE A 457 15.97 33.37 -15.96
N VAL A 458 14.92 33.04 -16.72
CA VAL A 458 13.71 32.37 -16.21
C VAL A 458 13.91 30.86 -16.14
N GLY A 459 13.40 30.23 -15.07
CA GLY A 459 13.48 28.78 -14.89
C GLY A 459 12.58 28.03 -15.86
N ARG A 460 12.95 26.80 -16.24
CA ARG A 460 12.20 25.96 -17.20
C ARG A 460 10.73 25.70 -16.81
N GLU A 461 10.33 25.88 -15.56
CA GLU A 461 8.96 25.63 -15.09
C GLU A 461 8.00 26.79 -15.36
N THR A 462 8.47 28.04 -15.43
CA THR A 462 7.60 29.22 -15.67
C THR A 462 7.11 29.39 -17.12
N ALA A 463 7.67 28.64 -18.07
CA ALA A 463 7.17 28.65 -19.45
C ALA A 463 5.77 28.02 -19.57
N SER A 464 5.38 27.18 -18.60
CA SER A 464 4.07 26.51 -18.55
C SER A 464 2.95 27.40 -17.98
N ASP A 465 3.24 28.23 -16.98
CA ASP A 465 2.19 29.01 -16.30
C ASP A 465 1.77 30.28 -17.05
N LEU A 466 2.59 30.73 -18.01
CA LEU A 466 2.17 31.76 -18.98
C LEU A 466 1.20 31.21 -20.03
N ASP A 467 1.05 29.88 -20.17
CA ASP A 467 0.06 29.27 -21.08
C ASP A 467 -1.35 29.25 -20.47
N ALA A 468 -1.49 29.38 -19.15
CA ALA A 468 -2.81 29.35 -18.48
C ALA A 468 -3.51 30.72 -18.37
N ALA A 469 -2.80 31.83 -18.58
CA ALA A 469 -3.36 33.18 -18.45
C ALA A 469 -3.82 33.82 -19.78
N ALA A 470 -3.75 33.08 -20.90
CA ALA A 470 -4.10 33.59 -22.23
C ALA A 470 -5.03 32.66 -23.05
N SER A 471 -5.79 31.77 -22.40
CA SER A 471 -6.86 30.99 -23.03
C SER A 471 -8.24 31.40 -22.57
#